data_AF-A0A226WPS4-F1
#
_entry.id   AF-A0A226WPS4-F1
#
_cell.length_a   1.000
_cell.length_b   1.000
_cell.length_c   1.000
_cell.angle_alpha   90.00
_cell.angle_beta   90.00
_cell.angle_gamma   90.00
#
_symmetry.space_group_name_H-M   'P 1'
#
loop_
_entity.id
_entity.type
_entity.pdbx_description
1 polymer ?
#
loop_
_entity_poly.entity_id
_entity_poly.type
_entity_poly.pdbx_seq_one_letter_code
_entity_poly.pdbx_strand_id
1 'polypeptide(L)'
;MPNAEELHDKVVEVLKAARTYHIAYQAAIAYEKEPILSTITVPMLVACARTDMFLEYFDAVRALVPQAESLVTPGTSTPEALEATVEMFCSFLDREM
;
A
#
# COMPACT_ATOMS: atom_id res chain seq x y z
N MET A 1 -24.87 1.17 -3.53
CA MET A 1 -24.30 2.14 -4.50
C MET A 1 -23.88 3.37 -3.69
N PRO A 2 -22.72 3.99 -3.97
CA PRO A 2 -22.30 5.22 -3.29
C PRO A 2 -23.30 6.36 -3.51
N ASN A 3 -23.27 7.37 -2.65
CA ASN A 3 -24.13 8.56 -2.81
C ASN A 3 -23.59 9.48 -3.93
N ALA A 4 -24.37 10.50 -4.31
CA ALA A 4 -24.01 11.39 -5.42
C ALA A 4 -22.71 12.19 -5.18
N GLU A 5 -22.45 12.57 -3.93
CA GLU A 5 -21.25 13.32 -3.54
C GLU A 5 -20.01 12.42 -3.66
N GLU A 6 -20.07 11.21 -3.11
CA GLU A 6 -18.99 10.20 -3.22
C GLU A 6 -18.69 9.84 -4.68
N LEU A 7 -19.73 9.77 -5.53
CA LEU A 7 -19.57 9.54 -6.97
C LEU A 7 -18.91 10.74 -7.66
N HIS A 8 -19.35 11.95 -7.33
CA HIS A 8 -18.77 13.18 -7.89
C HIS A 8 -17.28 13.28 -7.56
N ASP A 9 -16.90 13.04 -6.30
CA ASP A 9 -15.51 13.08 -5.84
C ASP A 9 -14.65 12.08 -6.63
N LYS A 10 -15.11 10.83 -6.76
CA LYS A 10 -14.41 9.80 -7.55
C LYS A 10 -14.24 10.21 -9.01
N VAL A 11 -15.28 10.80 -9.63
CA VAL A 11 -15.21 11.26 -11.03
C VAL A 11 -14.20 12.39 -11.17
N VAL A 12 -14.22 13.36 -10.26
CA VAL A 12 -13.27 14.49 -10.26
C VAL A 12 -11.83 13.99 -10.15
N GLU A 13 -11.54 13.00 -9.29
CA GLU A 13 -10.20 12.40 -9.21
C GLU A 13 -9.73 11.78 -10.53
N VAL A 14 -10.62 11.07 -11.24
CA VAL A 14 -10.29 10.51 -12.57
C VAL A 14 -10.03 11.63 -13.59
N LEU A 15 -10.85 12.68 -13.60
CA LEU A 15 -10.70 13.80 -14.53
C LEU A 15 -9.41 14.58 -14.30
N LYS A 16 -8.97 14.74 -13.05
CA LYS A 16 -7.68 15.36 -12.70
C LYS A 16 -6.50 14.63 -13.37
N ALA A 17 -6.59 13.31 -13.53
CA ALA A 17 -5.55 12.48 -14.15
C ALA A 17 -5.78 12.20 -15.65
N ALA A 18 -6.84 12.73 -16.28
CA ALA A 18 -7.27 12.31 -17.62
C ALA A 18 -6.17 12.37 -18.70
N ARG A 19 -5.24 13.32 -18.58
CA ARG A 19 -4.11 13.49 -19.52
C ARG A 19 -2.78 12.99 -18.97
N THR A 20 -2.70 12.59 -17.71
CA THR A 20 -1.42 12.31 -17.02
C THR A 20 -1.36 10.92 -16.38
N TYR A 21 -2.47 10.16 -16.34
CA TYR A 21 -2.52 8.83 -15.73
C TYR A 21 -1.43 7.90 -16.28
N HIS A 22 -1.16 7.99 -17.60
CA HIS A 22 -0.18 7.16 -18.29
C HIS A 22 1.23 7.30 -17.71
N ILE A 23 1.59 8.46 -17.14
CA ILE A 23 2.91 8.70 -16.54
C ILE A 23 3.09 7.80 -15.30
N ALA A 24 2.10 7.79 -14.41
CA ALA A 24 2.14 6.96 -13.20
C ALA A 24 2.13 5.47 -13.55
N TYR A 25 1.32 5.06 -14.53
CA TYR A 25 1.28 3.66 -14.99
C TYR A 25 2.59 3.24 -15.64
N GLN A 26 3.16 4.05 -16.53
CA GLN A 26 4.46 3.76 -17.14
C GLN A 26 5.56 3.63 -16.09
N ALA A 27 5.61 4.52 -15.10
CA ALA A 27 6.57 4.43 -14.00
C ALA A 27 6.37 3.16 -13.17
N ALA A 28 5.12 2.83 -12.82
CA ALA A 28 4.81 1.64 -12.02
C ALA A 28 5.20 0.34 -12.72
N ILE A 29 4.97 0.24 -14.04
CA ILE A 29 5.25 -0.95 -14.85
C ILE A 29 6.74 -1.05 -15.23
N ALA A 30 7.35 0.06 -15.64
CA ALA A 30 8.74 0.06 -16.11
C ALA A 30 9.78 -0.04 -14.99
N TYR A 31 9.40 0.29 -13.75
CA TYR A 31 10.32 0.24 -12.61
C TYR A 31 10.53 -1.19 -12.12
N GLU A 32 11.72 -1.74 -12.39
CA GLU A 32 12.19 -3.06 -11.97
C GLU A 32 12.47 -3.09 -10.46
N LYS A 33 11.47 -3.52 -9.67
CA LYS A 33 11.52 -3.49 -8.20
C LYS A 33 12.38 -4.60 -7.62
N GLU A 34 12.32 -5.80 -8.18
CA GLU A 34 12.97 -7.00 -7.63
C GLU A 34 14.48 -6.81 -7.35
N PRO A 35 15.31 -6.36 -8.30
CA PRO A 35 16.74 -6.19 -8.02
C PRO A 35 16.98 -5.11 -6.97
N ILE A 36 16.18 -4.04 -6.95
CA ILE A 36 16.35 -2.91 -6.04
C ILE A 36 15.95 -3.28 -4.61
N LEU A 37 14.84 -3.98 -4.44
CA LEU A 37 14.34 -4.43 -3.13
C LEU A 37 15.37 -5.28 -2.39
N SER A 38 16.14 -6.11 -3.10
CA SER A 38 17.21 -6.93 -2.52
C SER A 38 18.37 -6.11 -1.92
N THR A 39 18.52 -4.84 -2.31
CA THR A 39 19.62 -3.97 -1.85
C THR A 39 19.30 -3.21 -0.57
N ILE A 40 18.06 -3.27 -0.08
CA ILE A 40 17.63 -2.53 1.10
C ILE A 40 18.10 -3.26 2.36
N THR A 41 18.90 -2.56 3.17
CA THR A 41 19.56 -3.11 4.38
C THR A 41 19.05 -2.51 5.69
N VAL A 42 18.16 -1.51 5.62
CA VAL A 42 17.54 -0.91 6.80
C VAL A 42 16.32 -1.73 7.25
N PRO A 43 15.90 -1.63 8.53
CA PRO A 43 14.65 -2.21 8.99
C PRO A 43 13.49 -1.83 8.07
N MET A 44 12.73 -2.83 7.65
CA MET A 44 11.63 -2.68 6.69
C MET A 44 10.39 -3.41 7.19
N LEU A 45 9.25 -2.73 7.07
CA LEU A 45 7.93 -3.32 7.24
C LEU A 45 7.20 -3.37 5.89
N VAL A 46 6.73 -4.55 5.51
CA VAL A 46 5.84 -4.78 4.38
C VAL A 46 4.43 -5.05 4.90
N ALA A 47 3.50 -4.14 4.63
CA ALA A 47 2.13 -4.22 5.13
C ALA A 47 1.11 -4.22 3.99
N CYS A 48 0.02 -4.97 4.15
CA CYS A 48 -1.12 -4.97 3.23
C CYS A 48 -2.42 -5.07 4.02
N ALA A 49 -3.46 -4.35 3.60
CA ALA A 49 -4.74 -4.42 4.29
C ALA A 49 -5.51 -5.69 3.88
N ARG A 50 -6.24 -6.28 4.84
CA ARG A 50 -7.07 -7.46 4.57
C ARG A 50 -8.12 -7.24 3.48
N THR A 51 -8.56 -6.00 3.31
CA THR A 51 -9.56 -5.58 2.31
C THR A 51 -8.93 -5.05 1.01
N ASP A 52 -7.61 -5.10 0.88
CA ASP A 52 -6.93 -4.69 -0.34
C ASP A 52 -7.15 -5.71 -1.46
N MET A 53 -7.47 -5.24 -2.66
CA MET A 53 -7.66 -6.10 -3.83
C MET A 53 -6.37 -6.84 -4.23
N PHE A 54 -5.21 -6.32 -3.84
CA PHE A 54 -3.91 -6.90 -4.16
C PHE A 54 -3.35 -7.82 -3.07
N LEU A 55 -4.14 -8.11 -2.01
CA LEU A 55 -3.71 -9.02 -0.95
C LEU A 55 -3.31 -10.40 -1.48
N GLU A 56 -3.92 -10.86 -2.60
CA GLU A 56 -3.56 -12.12 -3.25
C GLU A 56 -2.09 -12.19 -3.71
N TYR A 57 -1.45 -11.04 -3.97
CA TYR A 57 -0.04 -10.95 -4.38
C TYR A 57 0.90 -10.73 -3.20
N PHE A 58 0.38 -10.60 -1.98
CA PHE A 58 1.18 -10.19 -0.82
C PHE A 58 2.29 -11.17 -0.50
N ASP A 59 2.05 -12.48 -0.61
CA ASP A 59 3.07 -13.49 -0.38
C ASP A 59 4.20 -13.44 -1.43
N ALA A 60 3.89 -13.08 -2.68
CA ALA A 60 4.91 -12.85 -3.70
C ALA A 60 5.79 -11.65 -3.35
N VAL A 61 5.20 -10.57 -2.83
CA VAL A 61 5.96 -9.39 -2.37
C VAL A 61 6.85 -9.74 -1.17
N ARG A 62 6.34 -10.50 -0.19
CA ARG A 62 7.13 -10.95 0.97
C ARG A 62 8.34 -11.79 0.55
N ALA A 63 8.19 -12.62 -0.50
CA ALA A 63 9.29 -13.42 -1.03
C ALA A 63 10.41 -12.57 -1.67
N LEU A 64 10.11 -11.36 -2.13
CA LEU A 64 11.12 -10.44 -2.70
C LEU A 64 11.99 -9.75 -1.63
N VAL A 65 11.47 -9.64 -0.40
CA VAL A 65 12.15 -8.99 0.74
C VAL A 65 12.09 -9.89 1.98
N PRO A 66 12.72 -11.08 1.95
CA PRO A 66 12.64 -12.04 3.05
C PRO A 66 13.23 -11.51 4.37
N GLN A 67 14.03 -10.44 4.32
CA GLN A 67 14.58 -9.77 5.48
C GLN A 67 13.59 -8.80 6.17
N ALA A 68 12.48 -8.46 5.53
CA ALA A 68 11.51 -7.50 6.06
C ALA A 68 10.52 -8.16 7.04
N GLU A 69 10.12 -7.41 8.06
CA GLU A 69 8.91 -7.77 8.81
C GLU A 69 7.69 -7.62 7.90
N SER A 70 6.67 -8.46 8.10
CA SER A 70 5.44 -8.38 7.31
C SER A 70 4.21 -8.57 8.16
N LEU A 71 3.15 -7.81 7.85
CA LEU A 71 1.86 -7.91 8.54
C LEU A 71 0.68 -7.63 7.60
N VAL A 72 -0.47 -8.17 7.97
CA VAL A 72 -1.74 -7.85 7.32
C VAL A 72 -2.57 -6.99 8.27
N THR A 73 -2.90 -5.77 7.86
CA THR A 73 -3.71 -4.86 8.68
C THR A 73 -5.20 -5.22 8.59
N PRO A 74 -6.04 -4.81 9.57
CA PRO A 74 -7.44 -5.25 9.64
C PRO A 74 -8.32 -4.84 8.45
N GLY A 75 -7.96 -3.79 7.71
CA GLY A 75 -8.72 -3.29 6.57
C GLY A 75 -8.47 -1.81 6.28
N THR A 76 -9.32 -1.20 5.46
CA THR A 76 -9.29 0.22 5.11
C THR A 76 -10.64 0.89 5.38
N SER A 77 -10.65 2.22 5.41
CA SER A 77 -11.88 3.05 5.41
C SER A 77 -12.80 2.96 6.63
N THR A 78 -12.32 2.43 7.76
CA THR A 78 -13.02 2.49 9.05
C THR A 78 -12.12 3.10 10.13
N PRO A 79 -12.68 3.85 11.10
CA PRO A 79 -11.90 4.39 12.23
C PRO A 79 -11.17 3.29 13.02
N GLU A 80 -11.82 2.14 13.21
CA GLU A 80 -11.25 1.02 13.96
C GLU A 80 -10.06 0.39 13.22
N ALA A 81 -10.16 0.22 11.90
CA ALA A 81 -9.04 -0.28 11.11
C ALA A 81 -7.89 0.74 11.04
N LEU A 82 -8.20 2.04 11.05
CA LEU A 82 -7.19 3.10 11.15
C LEU A 82 -6.43 3.01 12.46
N GLU A 83 -7.14 2.98 13.59
CA GLU A 83 -6.54 2.93 14.93
C GLU A 83 -5.63 1.69 15.08
N ALA A 84 -6.13 0.51 14.70
CA ALA A 84 -5.33 -0.71 14.75
C ALA A 84 -4.13 -0.70 13.80
N THR A 85 -4.26 -0.11 12.61
CA THR A 85 -3.13 0.02 11.67
C THR A 85 -2.05 0.95 12.22
N VAL A 86 -2.47 2.07 12.84
CA VAL A 86 -1.55 3.02 13.47
C VAL A 86 -0.78 2.35 14.61
N GLU A 87 -1.47 1.60 15.48
CA GLU A 87 -0.81 0.87 16.57
C GLU A 87 0.23 -0.13 16.05
N MET A 88 -0.10 -0.89 14.99
CA MET A 88 0.84 -1.82 14.36
C MET A 88 2.08 -1.12 13.79
N PHE A 89 1.89 0.04 13.15
CA PHE A 89 2.99 0.80 12.56
C PHE A 89 3.85 1.47 13.63
N CYS A 90 3.24 2.07 14.65
CA CYS A 90 3.96 2.60 15.81
C CYS A 90 4.78 1.51 16.51
N SER A 91 4.20 0.31 16.71
CA SER A 91 4.96 -0.79 17.31
C SER A 91 6.19 -1.20 16.51
N PHE A 92 6.19 -1.06 15.18
CA PHE A 92 7.39 -1.31 14.36
C PHE A 92 8.41 -0.17 14.52
N LEU A 93 7.95 1.08 14.44
CA LEU A 93 8.80 2.27 14.51
C LEU A 93 9.46 2.47 15.87
N ASP A 94 8.74 2.19 16.96
CA ASP A 94 9.21 2.42 18.33
C ASP A 94 10.29 1.42 18.79
N ARG A 95 10.51 0.32 18.04
CA ARG A 95 11.55 -0.68 18.36
C ARG A 95 12.95 -0.26 17.91
N GLU A 96 13.03 0.69 16.98
CA GLU A 96 14.27 1.16 16.36
C GLU A 96 14.71 2.53 16.89
N MET A 97 14.03 3.06 17.91
CA MET A 97 14.41 4.22 18.72
C MET A 97 15.08 3.79 20.03
#